data_AF-A0A2S5DM98-F1
#
_entry.id   AF-A0A2S5DM98-F1
#
_cell.length_a   1.000
_cell.length_b   1.000
_cell.length_c   1.000
_cell.angle_alpha   90.00
_cell.angle_beta   90.00
_cell.angle_gamma   90.00
#
_symmetry.space_group_name_H-M   'P 1'
#
loop_
_entity.id
_entity.type
_entity.pdbx_description
1 polymer ?
#
loop_
_entity_poly.entity_id
_entity_poly.type
_entity_poly.pdbx_seq_one_letter_code
_entity_poly.pdbx_strand_id
1 'polypeptide(L)'
;MQDTIVFVVEKPFIVRELAHHLSARWPRSKVYAITTLYVGLYEFRYPRGLGLSAFPYVGDPSWKPRPLETTPVWEIHAGLAARIDQEPAELLRAADAIWYAADPDPSGAVAYHVLLTQCLGEAAAVSTRPALRILSLDDASVEAEFDAGATTSDAWFVACRNAGLARRFFDFNFNTNSLALFGAALRSAGVKSEYAVSKYSLQLLYKLRKRPAYSEGELLCDMEKWIGTGRYAPSPLGSPASRATILEGLQLAGLIAWNSDGRIVLTELGQTFLQRLHPDCLDADLPARIGQWESAWPASRPNVERYLRTFFGKQKRFVTRESA
;
A
#
# COMPACT_ATOMS: atom_id res chain seq x y z
N MET A 1 17.25 24.72 26.99
CA MET A 1 16.34 23.58 26.74
C MET A 1 17.06 22.70 25.73
N GLN A 2 16.98 21.37 25.84
CA GLN A 2 17.54 20.49 24.80
C GLN A 2 16.48 20.29 23.73
N ASP A 3 16.80 20.57 22.48
CA ASP A 3 15.88 20.37 21.35
C ASP A 3 15.59 18.88 21.17
N THR A 4 14.36 18.54 20.81
CA THR A 4 13.89 17.20 20.51
C THR A 4 13.70 17.03 19.01
N ILE A 5 14.45 16.11 18.41
CA ILE A 5 14.45 15.84 16.96
C ILE A 5 13.96 14.43 16.72
N VAL A 6 12.97 14.28 15.84
CA VAL A 6 12.35 12.99 15.53
C VAL A 6 12.53 12.67 14.04
N PHE A 7 13.15 11.54 13.75
CA PHE A 7 13.28 10.99 12.39
C PHE A 7 12.22 9.93 12.15
N VAL A 8 11.44 10.05 11.08
CA VAL A 8 10.54 8.97 10.66
C VAL A 8 11.23 8.13 9.61
N VAL A 9 11.53 6.88 9.98
CA VAL A 9 12.36 5.94 9.22
C VAL A 9 11.53 4.71 8.86
N GLU A 10 11.92 3.95 7.85
CA GLU A 10 11.14 2.78 7.44
C GLU A 10 11.44 1.52 8.25
N LYS A 11 12.71 1.20 8.47
CA LYS A 11 13.16 -0.10 8.99
C LYS A 11 14.08 0.08 10.21
N PRO A 12 14.00 -0.82 11.21
CA PRO A 12 14.92 -0.85 12.35
C PRO A 12 16.41 -0.88 12.01
N PHE A 13 16.80 -1.52 10.91
CA PHE A 13 18.19 -1.55 10.48
C PHE A 13 18.68 -0.16 10.05
N ILE A 14 17.87 0.59 9.29
CA ILE A 14 18.21 1.95 8.87
C ILE A 14 18.42 2.87 10.08
N VAL A 15 17.60 2.73 11.13
CA VAL A 15 17.79 3.50 12.38
C VAL A 15 19.18 3.25 12.99
N ARG A 16 19.63 2.00 12.98
CA ARG A 16 20.95 1.63 13.51
C ARG A 16 22.08 2.19 12.67
N GLU A 17 21.97 2.09 11.35
CA GLU A 17 22.94 2.66 10.41
C GLU A 17 22.98 4.19 10.48
N LEU A 18 21.88 4.86 10.81
CA LEU A 18 21.87 6.33 10.96
C LEU A 18 22.35 6.80 12.34
N ALA A 19 22.46 5.93 13.34
CA ALA A 19 22.61 6.35 14.74
C ALA A 19 23.89 7.16 15.00
N HIS A 20 25.02 6.80 14.38
CA HIS A 20 26.29 7.54 14.52
C HIS A 20 26.24 8.91 13.85
N HIS A 21 25.71 8.99 12.63
CA HIS A 21 25.50 10.26 11.92
C HIS A 21 24.62 11.22 12.71
N LEU A 22 23.48 10.72 13.20
CA LEU A 22 22.52 11.50 13.97
C LEU A 22 23.11 12.00 15.29
N SER A 23 23.88 11.17 15.99
CA SER A 23 24.54 11.55 17.23
C SER A 23 25.66 12.58 17.02
N ALA A 24 26.41 12.45 15.91
CA ALA A 24 27.49 13.38 15.58
C ALA A 24 26.95 14.76 15.19
N ARG A 25 25.83 14.81 14.45
CA ARG A 25 25.24 16.05 13.94
C ARG A 25 24.43 16.81 14.99
N TRP A 26 23.85 16.12 15.96
CA TRP A 26 23.06 16.73 17.05
C TRP A 26 23.51 16.28 18.46
N PRO A 27 24.77 16.56 18.86
CA PRO A 27 25.34 16.02 20.11
C PRO A 27 24.71 16.59 21.39
N ARG A 28 23.90 17.65 21.29
CA ARG A 28 23.23 18.32 22.42
C ARG A 28 21.72 18.17 22.42
N SER A 29 21.15 17.54 21.39
CA SER A 29 19.71 17.35 21.23
C SER A 29 19.30 15.96 21.73
N LYS A 30 18.02 15.79 22.04
CA LYS A 30 17.41 14.48 22.21
C LYS A 30 16.98 13.98 20.84
N VAL A 31 17.59 12.91 20.35
CA VAL A 31 17.32 12.37 19.02
C VAL A 31 16.53 11.09 19.13
N TYR A 32 15.44 11.01 18.40
CA TYR A 32 14.60 9.82 18.32
C TYR A 32 14.34 9.43 16.88
N ALA A 33 14.01 8.16 16.68
CA ALA A 33 13.47 7.67 15.42
C ALA A 33 12.17 6.89 15.63
N ILE A 34 11.25 6.99 14.67
CA ILE A 34 10.01 6.23 14.62
C ILE A 34 10.04 5.37 13.36
N THR A 35 10.02 4.04 13.52
CA THR A 35 10.01 3.11 12.38
C THR A 35 8.59 2.84 11.87
N THR A 36 8.31 3.07 10.60
CA THR A 36 6.99 2.82 9.97
C THR A 36 6.78 1.38 9.49
N LEU A 37 7.84 0.55 9.52
CA LEU A 37 7.84 -0.90 9.22
C LEU A 37 7.36 -1.26 7.80
N TYR A 38 7.61 -0.41 6.80
CA TYR A 38 7.14 -0.54 5.39
C TYR A 38 5.62 -0.46 5.18
N VAL A 39 4.84 -1.02 6.11
CA VAL A 39 3.37 -1.10 6.03
C VAL A 39 2.65 0.09 6.69
N GLY A 40 3.38 0.97 7.37
CA GLY A 40 2.85 2.09 8.15
C GLY A 40 2.33 1.68 9.53
N LEU A 41 2.27 2.65 10.43
CA LEU A 41 1.74 2.48 11.81
C LEU A 41 0.21 2.53 11.88
N TYR A 42 -0.44 2.80 10.76
CA TYR A 42 -1.89 2.88 10.64
C TYR A 42 -2.36 1.98 9.50
N GLU A 43 -3.51 1.36 9.71
CA GLU A 43 -4.20 0.58 8.70
C GLU A 43 -5.61 1.09 8.48
N PHE A 44 -6.23 0.66 7.39
CA PHE A 44 -7.58 1.10 7.05
C PHE A 44 -8.60 0.67 8.10
N ARG A 45 -9.42 1.64 8.50
CA ARG A 45 -10.68 1.40 9.20
C ARG A 45 -11.79 1.34 8.16
N TYR A 46 -12.16 0.13 7.76
CA TYR A 46 -13.24 -0.07 6.80
C TYR A 46 -14.61 0.27 7.43
N PRO A 47 -15.54 0.86 6.65
CA PRO A 47 -16.89 1.11 7.14
C PRO A 47 -17.60 -0.21 7.46
N ARG A 48 -18.33 -0.24 8.57
CA ARG A 48 -19.10 -1.42 9.03
C ARG A 48 -20.60 -1.17 8.88
N GLY A 49 -21.37 -2.25 8.80
CA GLY A 49 -22.84 -2.17 8.77
C GLY A 49 -23.44 -1.60 7.48
N LEU A 50 -22.66 -1.55 6.39
CA LEU A 50 -23.18 -1.10 5.10
C LEU A 50 -24.12 -2.14 4.49
N GLY A 51 -25.36 -1.73 4.20
CA GLY A 51 -26.29 -2.51 3.40
C GLY A 51 -25.93 -2.51 1.92
N LEU A 52 -26.50 -3.44 1.14
CA LEU A 52 -26.23 -3.55 -0.31
C LEU A 52 -26.53 -2.26 -1.07
N SER A 53 -27.49 -1.45 -0.61
CA SER A 53 -27.84 -0.14 -1.19
C SER A 53 -26.68 0.86 -1.16
N ALA A 54 -25.78 0.78 -0.19
CA ALA A 54 -24.62 1.67 -0.05
C ALA A 54 -23.50 1.41 -1.09
N PHE A 55 -23.58 0.32 -1.85
CA PHE A 55 -22.60 -0.02 -2.89
C PHE A 55 -23.07 0.47 -4.28
N PRO A 56 -22.19 1.00 -5.14
CA PRO A 56 -20.75 1.15 -4.92
C PRO A 56 -20.40 2.25 -3.90
N TYR A 57 -19.55 1.89 -2.93
CA TYR A 57 -19.06 2.82 -1.92
C TYR A 57 -17.87 3.60 -2.48
N VAL A 58 -17.88 4.92 -2.31
CA VAL A 58 -16.73 5.78 -2.57
C VAL A 58 -16.63 6.80 -1.44
N GLY A 59 -15.57 6.72 -0.64
CA GLY A 59 -15.31 7.61 0.48
C GLY A 59 -13.82 7.80 0.72
N ASP A 60 -13.49 8.79 1.56
CA ASP A 60 -12.09 9.03 1.96
C ASP A 60 -11.58 7.91 2.87
N PRO A 61 -10.31 7.48 2.73
CA PRO A 61 -9.71 6.51 3.63
C PRO A 61 -9.78 6.98 5.08
N SER A 62 -10.24 6.08 5.95
CA SER A 62 -10.16 6.28 7.39
C SER A 62 -9.19 5.29 8.01
N TRP A 63 -8.59 5.67 9.13
CA TRP A 63 -7.44 4.97 9.70
C TRP A 63 -7.70 4.51 11.12
N LYS A 64 -6.99 3.47 11.53
CA LYS A 64 -6.85 3.03 12.92
C LYS A 64 -5.40 2.64 13.18
N PRO A 65 -4.91 2.75 14.42
CA PRO A 65 -3.59 2.24 14.77
C PRO A 65 -3.47 0.77 14.38
N ARG A 66 -2.33 0.39 13.79
CA ARG A 66 -1.98 -0.99 13.54
C ARG A 66 -1.58 -1.63 14.88
N PRO A 67 -2.04 -2.86 15.21
CA PRO A 67 -1.48 -3.59 16.34
C PRO A 67 -0.02 -3.92 16.06
N LEU A 68 0.88 -3.52 16.96
CA LEU A 68 2.32 -3.77 16.87
C LEU A 68 2.75 -4.72 17.97
N GLU A 69 3.60 -5.69 17.65
CA GLU A 69 4.21 -6.58 18.64
C GLU A 69 5.30 -5.86 19.47
N THR A 70 5.91 -4.83 18.88
CA THR A 70 6.99 -4.06 19.52
C THR A 70 6.84 -2.58 19.26
N THR A 71 7.24 -1.75 20.23
CA THR A 71 7.33 -0.30 20.07
C THR A 71 8.12 0.09 18.81
N PRO A 72 7.60 1.02 17.99
CA PRO A 72 8.32 1.52 16.82
C PRO A 72 9.29 2.66 17.15
N VAL A 73 9.40 3.07 18.42
CA VAL A 73 10.18 4.24 18.85
C VAL A 73 11.57 3.84 19.32
N TRP A 74 12.55 4.62 18.89
CA TRP A 74 13.97 4.46 19.20
C TRP A 74 14.51 5.76 19.76
N GLU A 75 15.27 5.66 20.85
CA GLU A 75 16.15 6.72 21.33
C GLU A 75 17.54 6.51 20.72
N ILE A 76 18.17 7.62 20.29
CA ILE A 76 19.50 7.63 19.70
C ILE A 76 20.43 8.45 20.59
N HIS A 77 21.46 7.79 21.13
CA HIS A 77 22.43 8.41 22.01
C HIS A 77 23.81 7.80 21.82
N ALA A 78 24.85 8.65 21.77
CA ALA A 78 26.25 8.23 21.64
C ALA A 78 26.52 7.22 20.50
N GLY A 79 25.83 7.41 19.36
CA GLY A 79 25.96 6.55 18.17
C GLY A 79 25.21 5.23 18.25
N LEU A 80 24.40 5.02 19.29
CA LEU A 80 23.64 3.80 19.51
C LEU A 80 22.13 4.07 19.44
N ALA A 81 21.38 3.11 18.91
CA ALA A 81 19.92 3.15 18.87
C ALA A 81 19.33 2.08 19.80
N ALA A 82 18.45 2.50 20.71
CA ALA A 82 17.74 1.62 21.63
C ALA A 82 16.23 1.82 21.52
N ARG A 83 15.46 0.73 21.53
CA ARG A 83 13.99 0.83 21.56
C ARG A 83 13.53 1.33 22.92
N ILE A 84 12.54 2.20 22.92
CA ILE A 84 11.93 2.74 24.13
C ILE A 84 10.41 2.62 24.08
N ASP A 85 9.80 2.47 25.24
CA ASP A 85 8.35 2.41 25.38
C ASP A 85 7.77 3.83 25.44
N GLN A 86 7.57 4.41 24.25
CA GLN A 86 7.00 5.74 24.10
C GLN A 86 6.01 5.75 22.93
N GLU A 87 4.91 6.47 23.11
CA GLU A 87 3.89 6.61 22.07
C GLU A 87 4.36 7.57 20.95
N PRO A 88 4.34 7.15 19.67
CA PRO A 88 4.72 7.99 18.54
C PRO A 88 4.01 9.35 18.52
N ALA A 89 2.73 9.37 18.90
CA ALA A 89 1.92 10.59 18.91
C ALA A 89 2.38 11.61 19.95
N GLU A 90 2.83 11.15 21.12
CA GLU A 90 3.35 12.03 22.18
C GLU A 90 4.71 12.61 21.78
N LEU A 91 5.58 11.74 21.26
CA LEU A 91 6.90 12.12 20.80
C LEU A 91 6.83 13.16 19.66
N LEU A 92 5.97 12.94 18.66
CA LEU A 92 5.78 13.89 17.56
C LEU A 92 5.21 15.23 18.02
N ARG A 93 4.35 15.26 19.04
CA ARG A 93 3.79 16.51 19.59
C ARG A 93 4.81 17.32 20.38
N ALA A 94 5.78 16.65 21.00
CA ALA A 94 6.85 17.29 21.76
C ALA A 94 8.09 17.64 20.91
N ALA A 95 8.10 17.25 19.64
CA ALA A 95 9.24 17.44 18.76
C ALA A 95 9.39 18.90 18.30
N ASP A 96 10.61 19.43 18.41
CA ASP A 96 10.97 20.73 17.84
C ASP A 96 11.21 20.61 16.32
N ALA A 97 11.70 19.45 15.88
CA ALA A 97 11.88 19.12 14.47
C ALA A 97 11.46 17.68 14.16
N ILE A 98 10.79 17.50 13.02
CA ILE A 98 10.38 16.20 12.49
C ILE A 98 10.96 16.06 11.09
N TRP A 99 11.73 15.00 10.87
CA TRP A 99 12.43 14.70 9.62
C TRP A 99 11.79 13.51 8.92
N TYR A 100 11.65 13.61 7.61
CA TYR A 100 11.40 12.45 6.77
C TYR A 100 12.70 11.72 6.47
N ALA A 101 12.77 10.41 6.71
CA ALA A 101 13.92 9.55 6.42
C ALA A 101 13.49 8.10 6.08
N ALA A 102 12.31 7.92 5.50
CA ALA A 102 11.84 6.63 4.98
C ALA A 102 12.29 6.43 3.52
N ASP A 103 12.08 5.23 2.94
CA ASP A 103 12.51 4.95 1.56
C ASP A 103 11.87 6.00 0.62
N PRO A 104 12.60 6.59 -0.33
CA PRO A 104 12.13 7.71 -1.15
C PRO A 104 11.17 7.26 -2.25
N ASP A 105 10.06 6.64 -1.86
CA ASP A 105 9.04 6.06 -2.70
C ASP A 105 7.61 6.45 -2.23
N PRO A 106 6.56 6.11 -3.01
CA PRO A 106 5.19 6.42 -2.62
C PRO A 106 4.72 5.80 -1.30
N SER A 107 5.27 4.64 -0.90
CA SER A 107 4.89 3.93 0.32
C SER A 107 5.46 4.61 1.55
N GLY A 108 6.75 4.95 1.54
CA GLY A 108 7.42 5.69 2.60
C GLY A 108 6.81 7.07 2.80
N ALA A 109 6.62 7.82 1.70
CA ALA A 109 6.05 9.16 1.75
C ALA A 109 4.61 9.19 2.29
N VAL A 110 3.76 8.23 1.89
CA VAL A 110 2.38 8.18 2.40
C VAL A 110 2.31 7.66 3.84
N ALA A 111 3.19 6.73 4.24
CA ALA A 111 3.24 6.26 5.62
C ALA A 111 3.61 7.41 6.58
N TYR A 112 4.60 8.23 6.19
CA TYR A 112 4.95 9.46 6.91
C TYR A 112 3.77 10.44 6.98
N HIS A 113 3.15 10.74 5.84
CA HIS A 113 2.05 11.69 5.78
C HIS A 113 0.86 11.23 6.64
N VAL A 114 0.46 9.96 6.55
CA VAL A 114 -0.61 9.39 7.39
C VAL A 114 -0.25 9.45 8.87
N LEU A 115 0.98 9.09 9.25
CA LEU A 115 1.43 9.20 10.64
C LEU A 115 1.27 10.63 11.17
N LEU A 116 1.73 11.64 10.42
CA LEU A 116 1.58 13.03 10.83
C LEU A 116 0.12 13.47 10.87
N THR A 117 -0.71 13.10 9.89
CA THR A 117 -2.13 13.46 9.89
C THR A 117 -2.84 12.88 11.11
N GLN A 118 -2.53 11.64 11.49
CA GLN A 118 -3.16 10.99 12.64
C GLN A 118 -2.65 11.52 13.99
N CYS A 119 -1.37 11.89 14.09
CA CYS A 119 -0.78 12.34 15.35
C CYS A 119 -0.89 13.86 15.59
N LEU A 120 -0.82 14.67 14.52
CA LEU A 120 -0.69 16.13 14.58
C LEU A 120 -1.77 16.87 13.77
N GLY A 121 -2.58 16.16 12.97
CA GLY A 121 -3.59 16.75 12.09
C GLY A 121 -3.09 17.13 10.70
N GLU A 122 -4.02 17.34 9.78
CA GLU A 122 -3.74 17.53 8.35
C GLU A 122 -2.84 18.74 8.07
N ALA A 123 -3.07 19.87 8.75
CA ALA A 123 -2.26 21.08 8.59
C ALA A 123 -0.77 20.83 8.89
N ALA A 124 -0.48 20.03 9.93
CA ALA A 124 0.89 19.67 10.28
C ALA A 124 1.51 18.65 9.30
N ALA A 125 0.70 17.78 8.71
CA ALA A 125 1.13 16.75 7.76
C ALA A 125 1.52 17.28 6.38
N VAL A 126 1.04 18.48 6.02
CA VAL A 126 1.38 19.16 4.76
C VAL A 126 2.41 20.29 4.93
N SER A 127 2.80 20.60 6.17
CA SER A 127 3.85 21.59 6.44
C SER A 127 5.21 21.16 5.86
N THR A 128 5.99 22.14 5.41
CA THR A 128 7.36 21.91 4.94
C THR A 128 8.23 21.45 6.10
N ARG A 129 8.92 20.33 5.90
CA ARG A 129 9.79 19.68 6.88
C ARG A 129 11.08 19.23 6.20
N PRO A 130 12.19 19.12 6.93
CA PRO A 130 13.40 18.49 6.40
C PRO A 130 13.13 17.05 5.93
N ALA A 131 13.79 16.65 4.85
CA ALA A 131 13.68 15.32 4.28
C ALA A 131 15.06 14.83 3.84
N LEU A 132 15.33 13.55 4.10
CA LEU A 132 16.50 12.84 3.59
C LEU A 132 16.04 11.92 2.46
N ARG A 133 16.69 12.00 1.30
CA ARG A 133 16.40 11.12 0.16
C ARG A 133 17.46 10.02 0.10
N ILE A 134 17.47 9.19 1.13
CA ILE A 134 18.47 8.14 1.32
C ILE A 134 18.29 7.05 0.25
N LEU A 135 19.25 6.96 -0.68
CA LEU A 135 19.31 5.92 -1.71
C LEU A 135 20.40 4.87 -1.43
N SER A 136 21.37 5.22 -0.58
CA SER A 136 22.46 4.36 -0.12
C SER A 136 22.74 4.66 1.35
N LEU A 137 23.26 3.67 2.08
CA LEU A 137 23.57 3.76 3.51
C LEU A 137 25.07 3.87 3.80
N ASP A 138 25.91 4.10 2.78
CA ASP A 138 27.31 4.44 3.01
C ASP A 138 27.45 5.85 3.60
N ASP A 139 28.48 6.05 4.44
CA ASP A 139 28.67 7.28 5.21
C ASP A 139 28.65 8.54 4.33
N ALA A 140 29.27 8.48 3.15
CA ALA A 140 29.37 9.62 2.25
C ALA A 140 28.00 10.00 1.66
N SER A 141 27.21 9.01 1.25
CA SER A 141 25.85 9.23 0.74
C SER A 141 24.92 9.79 1.82
N VAL A 142 25.01 9.28 3.05
CA VAL A 142 24.18 9.76 4.17
C VAL A 142 24.49 11.21 4.53
N GLU A 143 25.77 11.58 4.67
CA GLU A 143 26.16 12.96 4.95
C GLU A 143 25.81 13.92 3.81
N ALA A 144 25.97 13.48 2.55
CA ALA A 144 25.57 14.27 1.39
C ALA A 144 24.06 14.62 1.42
N GLU A 145 23.21 13.69 1.85
CA GLU A 145 21.76 13.93 1.98
C GLU A 145 21.44 14.92 3.10
N PHE A 146 22.18 14.90 4.22
CA PHE A 146 22.02 15.92 5.25
C PHE A 146 22.43 17.32 4.78
N ASP A 147 23.48 17.42 3.97
CA ASP A 147 24.00 18.69 3.44
C ASP A 147 23.16 19.24 2.28
N ALA A 148 22.46 18.36 1.55
CA ALA A 148 21.59 18.76 0.43
C ALA A 148 20.42 19.65 0.86
N GLY A 149 19.99 19.59 2.13
CA GLY A 149 18.93 20.43 2.67
C GLY A 149 17.56 20.18 2.03
N ALA A 150 17.31 18.96 1.55
CA ALA A 150 16.06 18.58 0.92
C ALA A 150 14.86 18.69 1.88
N THR A 151 13.68 18.87 1.30
CA THR A 151 12.45 19.12 2.07
C THR A 151 11.26 18.33 1.56
N THR A 152 10.23 18.21 2.40
CA THR A 152 8.93 17.64 2.01
C THR A 152 8.15 18.53 1.02
N SER A 153 8.64 19.72 0.69
CA SER A 153 8.11 20.55 -0.39
C SER A 153 8.77 20.30 -1.75
N ASP A 154 9.86 19.51 -1.78
CA ASP A 154 10.55 19.19 -3.03
C ASP A 154 9.68 18.34 -3.94
N ALA A 155 9.87 18.51 -5.26
CA ALA A 155 9.03 17.87 -6.28
C ALA A 155 9.01 16.34 -6.17
N TRP A 156 10.13 15.70 -5.82
CA TRP A 156 10.22 14.26 -5.67
C TRP A 156 9.33 13.75 -4.51
N PHE A 157 9.33 14.46 -3.38
CA PHE A 157 8.57 14.08 -2.20
C PHE A 157 7.07 14.28 -2.45
N VAL A 158 6.71 15.44 -3.02
CA VAL A 158 5.31 15.74 -3.38
C VAL A 158 4.75 14.70 -4.35
N ALA A 159 5.53 14.31 -5.37
CA ALA A 159 5.15 13.27 -6.31
C ALA A 159 4.93 11.92 -5.61
N CYS A 160 5.86 11.49 -4.75
CA CYS A 160 5.72 10.23 -4.00
C CYS A 160 4.51 10.26 -3.07
N ARG A 161 4.33 11.33 -2.28
CA ARG A 161 3.19 11.49 -1.39
C ARG A 161 1.87 11.43 -2.16
N ASN A 162 1.76 12.16 -3.26
CA ASN A 162 0.54 12.20 -4.06
C ASN A 162 0.23 10.84 -4.71
N ALA A 163 1.23 10.14 -5.23
CA ALA A 163 1.09 8.78 -5.74
C ALA A 163 0.61 7.82 -4.62
N GLY A 164 1.20 7.89 -3.44
CA GLY A 164 0.80 7.07 -2.31
C GLY A 164 -0.63 7.36 -1.84
N LEU A 165 -1.03 8.63 -1.78
CA LEU A 165 -2.41 9.04 -1.46
C LEU A 165 -3.43 8.50 -2.48
N ALA A 166 -3.13 8.61 -3.77
CA ALA A 166 -3.96 8.06 -4.84
C ALA A 166 -4.14 6.54 -4.69
N ARG A 167 -3.04 5.82 -4.43
CA ARG A 167 -3.06 4.37 -4.21
C ARG A 167 -3.90 4.01 -3.00
N ARG A 168 -3.72 4.70 -1.86
CA ARG A 168 -4.51 4.44 -0.65
C ARG A 168 -5.99 4.73 -0.84
N PHE A 169 -6.33 5.80 -1.57
CA PHE A 169 -7.70 6.10 -1.95
C PHE A 169 -8.32 5.00 -2.80
N PHE A 170 -7.61 4.54 -3.84
CA PHE A 170 -8.06 3.44 -4.69
C PHE A 170 -8.24 2.16 -3.87
N ASP A 171 -7.23 1.76 -3.10
CA ASP A 171 -7.21 0.49 -2.35
C ASP A 171 -8.28 0.45 -1.27
N PHE A 172 -8.48 1.54 -0.53
CA PHE A 172 -9.53 1.61 0.48
C PHE A 172 -10.92 1.35 -0.12
N ASN A 173 -11.22 2.04 -1.21
CA ASN A 173 -12.52 1.93 -1.86
C ASN A 173 -12.68 0.60 -2.59
N PHE A 174 -11.65 0.14 -3.31
CA PHE A 174 -11.68 -1.17 -3.98
C PHE A 174 -11.90 -2.29 -2.96
N ASN A 175 -11.15 -2.29 -1.85
CA ASN A 175 -11.26 -3.33 -0.82
C ASN A 175 -12.65 -3.31 -0.17
N THR A 176 -13.19 -2.13 0.15
CA THR A 176 -14.54 -1.98 0.70
C THR A 176 -15.60 -2.59 -0.21
N ASN A 177 -15.55 -2.29 -1.51
CA ASN A 177 -16.51 -2.82 -2.48
C ASN A 177 -16.31 -4.30 -2.78
N SER A 178 -15.06 -4.74 -2.94
CA SER A 178 -14.72 -6.13 -3.26
C SER A 178 -15.15 -7.08 -2.14
N LEU A 179 -14.99 -6.71 -0.88
CA LEU A 179 -15.41 -7.53 0.26
C LEU A 179 -16.92 -7.82 0.21
N ALA A 180 -17.72 -6.80 -0.13
CA ALA A 180 -19.17 -6.96 -0.22
C ALA A 180 -19.59 -7.71 -1.49
N LEU A 181 -19.13 -7.26 -2.66
CA LEU A 181 -19.63 -7.71 -3.95
C LEU A 181 -18.94 -8.98 -4.46
N PHE A 182 -17.62 -9.07 -4.33
CA PHE A 182 -16.88 -10.28 -4.68
C PHE A 182 -16.92 -11.32 -3.57
N GLY A 183 -16.97 -10.91 -2.29
CA GLY A 183 -17.19 -11.84 -1.19
C GLY A 183 -18.50 -12.61 -1.31
N ALA A 184 -19.59 -11.96 -1.76
CA ALA A 184 -20.84 -12.64 -2.08
C ALA A 184 -20.66 -13.65 -3.22
N ALA A 185 -19.99 -13.26 -4.32
CA ALA A 185 -19.73 -14.15 -5.45
C ALA A 185 -18.85 -15.36 -5.07
N LEU A 186 -17.82 -15.17 -4.24
CA LEU A 186 -16.97 -16.25 -3.71
C LEU A 186 -17.79 -17.26 -2.91
N ARG A 187 -18.63 -16.79 -1.98
CA ARG A 187 -19.49 -17.67 -1.18
C ARG A 187 -20.47 -18.44 -2.05
N SER A 188 -21.10 -17.78 -3.02
CA SER A 188 -22.01 -18.43 -3.97
C SER A 188 -21.31 -19.44 -4.88
N ALA A 189 -19.99 -19.27 -5.12
CA ALA A 189 -19.19 -20.27 -5.82
C ALA A 189 -18.79 -21.46 -4.93
N GLY A 190 -18.92 -21.36 -3.61
CA GLY A 190 -18.58 -22.41 -2.64
C GLY A 190 -17.24 -22.21 -1.91
N VAL A 191 -16.61 -21.04 -2.04
CA VAL A 191 -15.37 -20.73 -1.33
C VAL A 191 -15.66 -20.54 0.16
N LYS A 192 -15.01 -21.34 1.01
CA LYS A 192 -15.21 -21.36 2.48
C LYS A 192 -14.24 -20.47 3.25
N SER A 193 -13.13 -20.06 2.65
CA SER A 193 -12.12 -19.20 3.28
C SER A 193 -12.60 -17.75 3.39
N GLU A 194 -12.08 -16.99 4.36
CA GLU A 194 -12.26 -15.53 4.48
C GLU A 194 -11.44 -14.72 3.45
N TYR A 195 -11.09 -15.33 2.31
CA TYR A 195 -10.25 -14.73 1.30
C TYR A 195 -10.91 -13.47 0.71
N ALA A 196 -10.15 -12.38 0.67
CA ALA A 196 -10.54 -11.12 0.04
C ALA A 196 -9.86 -10.98 -1.32
N VAL A 197 -10.66 -10.91 -2.38
CA VAL A 197 -10.15 -10.79 -3.75
C VAL A 197 -9.54 -9.41 -3.96
N SER A 198 -8.22 -9.35 -4.08
CA SER A 198 -7.54 -8.11 -4.45
C SER A 198 -7.72 -7.78 -5.93
N LYS A 199 -7.59 -6.49 -6.28
CA LYS A 199 -7.61 -5.99 -7.66
C LYS A 199 -6.72 -6.78 -8.61
N TYR A 200 -5.56 -7.21 -8.13
CA TYR A 200 -4.54 -7.92 -8.88
C TYR A 200 -4.79 -9.43 -8.96
N SER A 201 -5.27 -10.03 -7.87
CA SER A 201 -5.67 -11.44 -7.86
C SER A 201 -6.77 -11.72 -8.88
N LEU A 202 -7.72 -10.80 -9.02
CA LEU A 202 -8.79 -10.90 -10.02
C LEU A 202 -8.26 -10.92 -11.46
N GLN A 203 -7.34 -10.01 -11.81
CA GLN A 203 -6.79 -9.97 -13.17
C GLN A 203 -5.93 -11.22 -13.46
N LEU A 204 -5.23 -11.73 -12.45
CA LEU A 204 -4.46 -12.97 -12.57
C LEU A 204 -5.37 -14.19 -12.83
N LEU A 205 -6.51 -14.30 -12.15
CA LEU A 205 -7.50 -15.35 -12.43
C LEU A 205 -8.02 -15.30 -13.87
N TYR A 206 -8.33 -14.10 -14.38
CA TYR A 206 -8.76 -13.95 -15.77
C TYR A 206 -7.66 -14.32 -16.79
N LYS A 207 -6.38 -14.09 -16.45
CA LYS A 207 -5.24 -14.51 -17.27
C LYS A 207 -5.09 -16.03 -17.27
N LEU A 208 -5.23 -16.69 -16.13
CA LEU A 208 -5.25 -18.15 -16.02
C LEU A 208 -6.43 -18.77 -16.78
N ARG A 209 -7.57 -18.09 -16.87
CA ARG A 209 -8.69 -18.56 -17.70
C ARG A 209 -8.35 -18.68 -19.20
N LYS A 210 -7.41 -17.88 -19.70
CA LYS A 210 -7.04 -17.85 -21.14
C LYS A 210 -5.99 -18.89 -21.54
N ARG A 211 -5.20 -19.39 -20.58
CA ARG A 211 -4.15 -20.39 -20.84
C ARG A 211 -4.19 -21.46 -19.75
N PRO A 212 -4.29 -22.75 -20.12
CA PRO A 212 -4.65 -23.82 -19.18
C PRO A 212 -3.65 -24.06 -18.05
N ALA A 213 -2.35 -23.78 -18.24
CA ALA A 213 -1.33 -24.04 -17.23
C ALA A 213 -0.10 -23.13 -17.37
N TYR A 214 0.48 -22.75 -16.22
CA TYR A 214 1.73 -21.98 -16.11
C TYR A 214 2.64 -22.58 -15.04
N SER A 215 3.95 -22.44 -15.19
CA SER A 215 4.85 -22.51 -14.03
C SER A 215 4.74 -21.25 -13.17
N GLU A 216 5.13 -21.35 -11.90
CA GLU A 216 5.18 -20.18 -11.01
C GLU A 216 6.11 -19.09 -11.54
N GLY A 217 7.29 -19.46 -12.02
CA GLY A 217 8.25 -18.52 -12.61
C GLY A 217 7.66 -17.74 -13.80
N GLU A 218 6.93 -18.42 -14.70
CA GLU A 218 6.23 -17.75 -15.81
C GLU A 218 5.19 -16.76 -15.30
N LEU A 219 4.38 -17.12 -14.30
CA LEU A 219 3.40 -16.19 -13.73
C LEU A 219 4.06 -15.00 -13.06
N LEU A 220 5.14 -15.21 -12.29
CA LEU A 220 5.86 -14.11 -11.65
C LEU A 220 6.48 -13.16 -12.68
N CYS A 221 7.04 -13.68 -13.77
CA CYS A 221 7.53 -12.87 -14.89
C CYS A 221 6.39 -12.10 -15.58
N ASP A 222 5.23 -12.74 -15.79
CA ASP A 222 4.05 -12.09 -16.37
C ASP A 222 3.50 -10.99 -15.44
N MET A 223 3.50 -11.21 -14.13
CA MET A 223 3.10 -10.21 -13.14
C MET A 223 4.08 -9.03 -13.09
N GLU A 224 5.38 -9.28 -13.24
CA GLU A 224 6.39 -8.24 -13.32
C GLU A 224 6.26 -7.39 -14.60
N LYS A 225 6.09 -8.05 -15.75
CA LYS A 225 6.03 -7.42 -17.08
C LYS A 225 4.62 -7.38 -17.63
N TRP A 226 3.66 -7.05 -16.79
CA TRP A 226 2.25 -7.18 -17.15
C TRP A 226 1.85 -6.19 -18.26
N ILE A 227 1.54 -6.76 -19.43
CA ILE A 227 1.26 -6.01 -20.68
C ILE A 227 -0.18 -5.47 -20.73
N GLY A 228 -1.09 -6.10 -19.99
CA GLY A 228 -2.52 -5.78 -20.05
C GLY A 228 -3.11 -6.07 -21.45
N THR A 229 -3.75 -5.07 -22.05
CA THR A 229 -4.26 -5.15 -23.43
C THR A 229 -3.24 -4.70 -24.49
N GLY A 230 -2.07 -4.20 -24.08
CA GLY A 230 -1.09 -3.57 -24.97
C GLY A 230 -1.37 -2.09 -25.29
N ARG A 231 -2.46 -1.52 -24.77
CA ARG A 231 -2.78 -0.08 -24.91
C ARG A 231 -1.80 0.83 -24.17
N TYR A 232 -1.23 0.35 -23.07
CA TYR A 232 -0.33 1.10 -22.19
C TYR A 232 1.03 0.43 -22.12
N ALA A 233 2.04 1.18 -21.65
CA ALA A 233 3.34 0.59 -21.33
C ALA A 233 3.18 -0.51 -20.25
N PRO A 234 4.00 -1.58 -20.30
CA PRO A 234 3.96 -2.64 -19.30
C PRO A 234 4.02 -2.07 -17.88
N SER A 235 3.11 -2.51 -17.02
CA SER A 235 2.95 -1.98 -15.66
C SER A 235 2.71 -3.15 -14.70
N PRO A 236 3.53 -3.33 -13.66
CA PRO A 236 3.53 -4.55 -12.86
C PRO A 236 2.20 -4.78 -12.12
N LEU A 237 1.79 -6.04 -12.08
CA LEU A 237 0.71 -6.54 -11.25
C LEU A 237 1.27 -6.90 -9.87
N GLY A 238 1.14 -5.96 -8.93
CA GLY A 238 1.67 -6.10 -7.57
C GLY A 238 3.14 -5.69 -7.44
N SER A 239 3.54 -5.42 -6.20
CA SER A 239 4.93 -5.17 -5.83
C SER A 239 5.70 -6.51 -5.75
N PRO A 240 7.04 -6.50 -5.81
CA PRO A 240 7.83 -7.72 -5.60
C PRO A 240 7.42 -8.48 -4.33
N ALA A 241 7.17 -7.76 -3.23
CA ALA A 241 6.73 -8.34 -1.97
C ALA A 241 5.30 -8.93 -1.99
N SER A 242 4.42 -8.49 -2.89
CA SER A 242 3.02 -8.94 -2.89
C SER A 242 2.73 -10.10 -3.85
N ARG A 243 3.62 -10.41 -4.80
CA ARG A 243 3.34 -11.37 -5.88
C ARG A 243 3.15 -12.80 -5.36
N ALA A 244 4.07 -13.25 -4.51
CA ALA A 244 3.95 -14.57 -3.86
C ALA A 244 2.66 -14.67 -3.03
N THR A 245 2.38 -13.65 -2.21
CA THR A 245 1.16 -13.61 -1.38
C THR A 245 -0.13 -13.63 -2.19
N ILE A 246 -0.15 -13.04 -3.40
CA ILE A 246 -1.29 -13.14 -4.31
C ILE A 246 -1.52 -14.61 -4.74
N LEU A 247 -0.46 -15.33 -5.12
CA LEU A 247 -0.55 -16.73 -5.51
C LEU A 247 -0.96 -17.62 -4.34
N GLU A 248 -0.30 -17.46 -3.19
CA GLU A 248 -0.61 -18.19 -1.96
C GLU A 248 -2.06 -17.98 -1.53
N GLY A 249 -2.55 -16.74 -1.54
CA GLY A 249 -3.93 -16.41 -1.20
C GLY A 249 -4.94 -17.06 -2.14
N LEU A 250 -4.68 -17.06 -3.45
CA LEU A 250 -5.52 -17.73 -4.44
C LEU A 250 -5.53 -19.26 -4.26
N GLN A 251 -4.38 -19.85 -3.93
CA GLN A 251 -4.24 -21.28 -3.67
C GLN A 251 -4.97 -21.68 -2.39
N LEU A 252 -4.79 -20.92 -1.29
CA LEU A 252 -5.48 -21.13 -0.02
C LEU A 252 -7.01 -21.01 -0.16
N ALA A 253 -7.48 -20.13 -1.04
CA ALA A 253 -8.90 -20.00 -1.37
C ALA A 253 -9.43 -21.13 -2.28
N GLY A 254 -8.57 -22.03 -2.77
CA GLY A 254 -8.93 -23.10 -3.69
C GLY A 254 -9.28 -22.62 -5.10
N LEU A 255 -8.95 -21.37 -5.46
CA LEU A 255 -9.26 -20.78 -6.77
C LEU A 255 -8.23 -21.19 -7.83
N ILE A 256 -7.02 -21.52 -7.41
CA ILE A 256 -5.96 -22.10 -8.25
C ILE A 256 -5.40 -23.35 -7.56
N ALA A 257 -4.78 -24.24 -8.34
CA ALA A 257 -4.12 -25.43 -7.82
C ALA A 257 -2.89 -25.79 -8.66
N TRP A 258 -2.03 -26.63 -8.09
CA TRP A 258 -0.96 -27.30 -8.82
C TRP A 258 -1.50 -28.58 -9.46
N ASN A 259 -1.31 -28.77 -10.75
CA ASN A 259 -1.65 -30.01 -11.45
C ASN A 259 -0.54 -31.07 -11.26
N SER A 260 -0.73 -32.26 -11.85
CA SER A 260 0.24 -33.38 -11.80
C SER A 260 1.62 -33.02 -12.34
N ASP A 261 1.71 -32.04 -13.23
CA ASP A 261 2.96 -31.61 -13.88
C ASP A 261 3.67 -30.49 -13.10
N GLY A 262 3.20 -30.18 -11.89
CA GLY A 262 3.72 -29.06 -11.11
C GLY A 262 3.46 -27.71 -11.77
N ARG A 263 2.32 -27.55 -12.44
CA ARG A 263 1.89 -26.29 -13.04
C ARG A 263 0.66 -25.72 -12.35
N ILE A 264 0.60 -24.41 -12.24
CA ILE A 264 -0.52 -23.65 -11.71
C ILE A 264 -1.63 -23.59 -12.74
N VAL A 265 -2.83 -24.02 -12.34
CA VAL A 265 -4.05 -24.04 -13.15
C VAL A 265 -5.20 -23.38 -12.41
N LEU A 266 -6.17 -22.85 -13.16
CA LEU A 266 -7.44 -22.37 -12.62
C LEU A 266 -8.33 -23.57 -12.25
N THR A 267 -8.84 -23.64 -11.01
CA THR A 267 -9.70 -24.74 -10.57
C THR A 267 -11.13 -24.58 -11.10
N GLU A 268 -11.95 -25.62 -11.00
CA GLU A 268 -13.40 -25.52 -11.25
C GLU A 268 -14.04 -24.46 -10.36
N LEU A 269 -13.64 -24.41 -9.07
CA LEU A 269 -14.09 -23.39 -8.14
C LEU A 269 -13.71 -21.98 -8.60
N GLY A 270 -12.49 -21.80 -9.11
CA GLY A 270 -12.03 -20.56 -9.73
C GLY A 270 -12.85 -20.17 -10.96
N GLN A 271 -13.19 -21.14 -11.82
CA GLN A 271 -14.05 -20.91 -12.99
C GLN A 271 -15.47 -20.49 -12.58
N THR A 272 -16.08 -21.20 -11.64
CA THR A 272 -17.41 -20.87 -11.10
C THR A 272 -17.41 -19.48 -10.48
N PHE A 273 -16.37 -19.12 -9.72
CA PHE A 273 -16.23 -17.76 -9.19
C PHE A 273 -16.22 -16.72 -10.31
N LEU A 274 -15.40 -16.90 -11.36
CA LEU A 274 -15.33 -15.95 -12.48
C LEU A 274 -16.65 -15.86 -13.28
N GLN A 275 -17.46 -16.92 -13.32
CA GLN A 275 -18.79 -16.90 -13.95
C GLN A 275 -19.80 -16.05 -13.18
N ARG A 276 -19.61 -15.87 -11.86
CA ARG A 276 -20.43 -14.99 -11.01
C ARG A 276 -20.03 -13.52 -11.07
N LEU A 277 -19.04 -13.19 -11.90
CA LEU A 277 -18.58 -11.82 -12.10
C LEU A 277 -19.04 -11.29 -13.45
N HIS A 278 -19.45 -10.03 -13.47
CA HIS A 278 -19.73 -9.31 -14.69
C HIS A 278 -18.49 -9.34 -15.61
N PRO A 279 -18.62 -9.56 -16.93
CA PRO A 279 -17.48 -9.65 -17.85
C PRO A 279 -16.51 -8.47 -17.77
N ASP A 280 -17.03 -7.25 -17.61
CA ASP A 280 -16.23 -6.02 -17.43
C ASP A 280 -15.43 -5.94 -16.11
N CYS A 281 -15.50 -6.94 -15.24
CA CYS A 281 -14.57 -7.05 -14.10
C CYS A 281 -13.15 -7.43 -14.53
N LEU A 282 -12.99 -7.91 -15.78
CA LEU A 282 -11.70 -8.05 -16.45
C LEU A 282 -11.22 -6.67 -16.91
N ASP A 283 -10.26 -6.12 -16.18
CA ASP A 283 -9.55 -4.89 -16.52
C ASP A 283 -8.05 -5.16 -16.49
N ALA A 284 -7.55 -5.73 -17.59
CA ALA A 284 -6.15 -6.07 -17.73
C ALA A 284 -5.23 -4.82 -17.71
N ASP A 285 -5.78 -3.63 -17.98
CA ASP A 285 -5.03 -2.36 -17.98
C ASP A 285 -5.05 -1.66 -16.62
N LEU A 286 -5.69 -2.25 -15.60
CA LEU A 286 -5.81 -1.63 -14.29
C LEU A 286 -4.47 -1.19 -13.66
N PRO A 287 -3.38 -1.99 -13.71
CA PRO A 287 -2.09 -1.54 -13.19
C PRO A 287 -1.61 -0.22 -13.83
N ALA A 288 -1.74 -0.09 -15.15
CA ALA A 288 -1.32 1.11 -15.87
C ALA A 288 -2.24 2.31 -15.57
N ARG A 289 -3.56 2.09 -15.46
CA ARG A 289 -4.52 3.15 -15.07
C ARG A 289 -4.21 3.70 -13.69
N ILE A 290 -3.88 2.82 -12.73
CA ILE A 290 -3.49 3.22 -11.38
C ILE A 290 -2.25 4.10 -11.45
N GLY A 291 -1.21 3.70 -12.20
CA GLY A 291 -0.01 4.54 -12.37
C GLY A 291 -0.31 5.93 -12.94
N GLN A 292 -1.22 6.04 -13.92
CA GLN A 292 -1.65 7.33 -14.46
C GLN A 292 -2.41 8.18 -13.43
N TRP A 293 -3.25 7.55 -12.60
CA TRP A 293 -3.95 8.27 -11.55
C TRP A 293 -2.99 8.75 -10.46
N GLU A 294 -2.01 7.93 -10.09
CA GLU A 294 -0.95 8.28 -9.14
C GLU A 294 -0.14 9.49 -9.59
N SER A 295 0.29 9.51 -10.86
CA SER A 295 1.09 10.63 -11.41
C SER A 295 0.30 11.94 -11.53
N ALA A 296 -1.03 11.88 -11.62
CA ALA A 296 -1.89 13.04 -11.83
C ALA A 296 -2.72 13.42 -10.58
N TRP A 297 -2.40 12.86 -9.42
CA TRP A 297 -3.12 13.14 -8.18
C TRP A 297 -2.79 14.55 -7.65
N PRO A 298 -3.77 15.35 -7.17
CA PRO A 298 -5.18 15.01 -6.91
C PRO A 298 -6.15 15.21 -8.09
N ALA A 299 -5.70 15.75 -9.22
CA ALA A 299 -6.56 16.04 -10.38
C ALA A 299 -7.21 14.78 -10.98
N SER A 300 -6.60 13.60 -10.79
CA SER A 300 -7.13 12.31 -11.22
C SER A 300 -8.26 11.76 -10.34
N ARG A 301 -8.52 12.31 -9.14
CA ARG A 301 -9.53 11.80 -8.20
C ARG A 301 -10.90 11.55 -8.84
N PRO A 302 -11.51 12.49 -9.59
CA PRO A 302 -12.82 12.24 -10.23
C PRO A 302 -12.82 11.04 -11.19
N ASN A 303 -11.68 10.76 -11.85
CA ASN A 303 -11.55 9.60 -12.74
C ASN A 303 -11.54 8.28 -11.95
N VAL A 304 -10.84 8.26 -10.80
CA VAL A 304 -10.81 7.11 -9.88
C VAL A 304 -12.21 6.82 -9.33
N GLU A 305 -12.90 7.85 -8.86
CA GLU A 305 -14.25 7.68 -8.31
C GLU A 305 -15.24 7.17 -9.36
N ARG A 306 -15.20 7.74 -10.58
CA ARG A 306 -16.03 7.28 -11.70
C ARG A 306 -15.74 5.83 -12.06
N TYR A 307 -14.46 5.45 -12.07
CA TYR A 307 -14.05 4.06 -12.30
C TYR A 307 -14.67 3.12 -11.27
N LEU A 308 -14.49 3.39 -9.98
CA LEU A 308 -15.02 2.56 -8.89
C LEU A 308 -16.54 2.42 -8.95
N ARG A 309 -17.26 3.54 -9.17
CA ARG A 309 -18.73 3.54 -9.32
C ARG A 309 -19.18 2.71 -10.52
N THR A 310 -18.47 2.82 -11.65
CA THR A 310 -18.83 2.10 -12.87
C THR A 310 -18.54 0.61 -12.75
N PHE A 311 -17.32 0.26 -12.32
CA PHE A 311 -16.82 -1.11 -12.19
C PHE A 311 -17.70 -1.92 -11.22
N PHE A 312 -17.84 -1.46 -9.98
CA PHE A 312 -18.65 -2.16 -8.98
C PHE A 312 -20.15 -1.99 -9.20
N GLY A 313 -20.59 -0.91 -9.86
CA GLY A 313 -22.00 -0.73 -10.22
C GLY A 313 -22.49 -1.76 -11.24
N LYS A 314 -21.63 -2.14 -12.20
CA LYS A 314 -21.90 -3.24 -13.12
C LYS A 314 -21.98 -4.57 -12.38
N GLN A 315 -21.02 -4.87 -11.50
CA GLN A 315 -21.04 -6.09 -10.70
C GLN A 315 -22.29 -6.19 -9.82
N LYS A 316 -22.67 -5.10 -9.12
CA LYS A 316 -23.87 -5.09 -8.28
C LYS A 316 -25.13 -5.44 -9.07
N ARG A 317 -25.33 -4.81 -10.24
CA ARG A 317 -26.49 -5.12 -11.11
C ARG A 317 -26.47 -6.55 -11.64
N PHE A 318 -25.29 -7.08 -11.93
CA PHE A 318 -25.12 -8.46 -12.37
C PHE A 318 -25.59 -9.45 -11.30
N VAL A 319 -25.12 -9.30 -10.06
CA VAL A 319 -25.50 -10.16 -8.93
C VAL A 319 -27.00 -10.08 -8.63
N THR A 320 -27.60 -8.87 -8.66
CA THR A 320 -29.04 -8.71 -8.40
C THR A 320 -29.92 -9.39 -9.45
N ARG A 321 -29.48 -9.44 -10.72
CA ARG A 321 -30.22 -10.15 -11.78
C ARG A 321 -30.15 -11.67 -11.65
N GLU A 322 -29.04 -12.21 -11.17
CA GLU A 322 -28.93 -13.67 -10.95
C GLU A 322 -29.72 -14.15 -9.73
N SER A 323 -30.10 -13.25 -8.82
CA SER A 323 -30.81 -13.57 -7.58
C SER A 323 -32.33 -13.35 -7.66
N ALA A 324 -32.81 -12.82 -8.79
CA ALA A 324 -34.23 -12.56 -9.08
C ALA A 324 -34.75 -13.62 -10.06
#